data_AF-A0AAD4EDD1-F1
#
_entry.id   AF-A0AAD4EDD1-F1
#
_cell.length_a   1.000
_cell.length_b   1.000
_cell.length_c   1.000
_cell.angle_alpha   90.00
_cell.angle_beta   90.00
_cell.angle_gamma   90.00
#
_symmetry.space_group_name_H-M   'P 1'
#
loop_
_entity.id
_entity.type
_entity.pdbx_description
1 polymer ?
#
loop_
_entity_poly.entity_id
_entity_poly.type
_entity_poly.pdbx_seq_one_letter_code
_entity_poly.pdbx_strand_id
1 'polypeptide(L)'
;MCSHIGKHILCASSNVPEEVVLKEQVGDMMPCGFCGRSGIPECTITIKVPVNGTPTWDTKCMFQHKFKYGFADSGSKNQPCRNIPVKCDLCHPALPPEPGKTSQKPQAIAVEAVWRYNMPNHVVHLHKEYIVPGRREGGVMLPPAVWKAMKLTDLEQSVVRILKDRWQSSFAAASELDKENMQASGSRGAKRPALESSGSLPSKHARTSVSRLQTALTSLN
;
A
#
# COMPACT_ATOMS: atom_id res chain seq x y z
N MET A 1 10.43 12.41 0.58
CA MET A 1 10.22 12.65 2.02
C MET A 1 9.41 11.54 2.69
N CYS A 2 8.25 11.09 2.16
CA CYS A 2 7.48 9.93 2.65
C CYS A 2 8.34 8.72 3.09
N SER A 3 9.37 8.36 2.31
CA SER A 3 10.23 7.20 2.59
C SER A 3 10.96 7.29 3.94
N HIS A 4 11.36 8.50 4.37
CA HIS A 4 12.17 8.66 5.57
C HIS A 4 11.36 8.42 6.84
N ILE A 5 10.23 9.12 6.99
CA ILE A 5 9.35 8.98 8.16
C ILE A 5 8.70 7.59 8.18
N GLY A 6 8.35 7.04 7.01
CA GLY A 6 7.88 5.66 6.91
C GLY A 6 8.91 4.66 7.45
N LYS A 7 10.19 4.77 7.06
CA LYS A 7 11.27 3.92 7.58
C LYS A 7 11.41 4.07 9.10
N HIS A 8 11.41 5.30 9.60
CA HIS A 8 11.50 5.62 11.03
C HIS A 8 10.37 4.97 11.84
N ILE A 9 9.10 5.14 11.42
CA ILE A 9 7.94 4.49 12.04
C ILE A 9 8.07 2.97 12.00
N LEU A 10 8.51 2.41 10.87
CA LEU A 10 8.62 0.97 10.70
C LEU A 10 9.72 0.36 11.60
N CYS A 11 10.88 1.01 11.70
CA CYS A 11 11.96 0.62 12.60
C CYS A 11 11.51 0.68 14.06
N ALA A 12 10.95 1.82 14.48
CA ALA A 12 10.45 2.01 15.84
C ALA A 12 9.38 0.98 16.22
N SER A 13 8.36 0.79 15.38
CA SER A 13 7.27 -0.18 15.63
C SER A 13 7.72 -1.65 15.61
N SER A 14 8.92 -1.91 15.09
CA SER A 14 9.54 -3.23 15.00
C SER A 14 10.67 -3.41 16.01
N ASN A 15 10.98 -2.43 16.86
CA ASN A 15 12.13 -2.45 17.76
C ASN A 15 13.46 -2.74 17.03
N VAL A 16 13.60 -2.23 15.80
CA VAL A 16 14.85 -2.32 15.04
C VAL A 16 15.63 -1.02 15.21
N PRO A 17 16.91 -1.07 15.62
CA PRO A 17 17.75 0.12 15.71
C PRO A 17 17.89 0.80 14.35
N GLU A 18 17.82 2.13 14.35
CA GLU A 18 18.03 2.92 13.13
C GLU A 18 19.51 3.15 12.88
N GLU A 19 19.91 3.07 11.60
CA GLU A 19 21.28 3.37 11.18
C GLU A 19 21.65 4.83 11.45
N VAL A 20 20.65 5.73 11.43
CA VAL A 20 20.80 7.15 11.72
C VAL A 20 19.82 7.49 12.84
N VAL A 21 20.34 7.87 14.00
CA VAL A 21 19.51 8.32 15.12
C VAL A 21 18.88 9.66 14.74
N LEU A 22 17.57 9.66 14.51
CA LEU A 22 16.83 10.91 14.34
C LEU A 22 16.67 11.63 15.67
N LYS A 23 16.68 12.96 15.61
CA LYS A 23 16.52 13.82 16.80
C LYS A 23 15.12 13.72 17.38
N GLU A 24 14.11 13.61 16.52
CA GLU A 24 12.73 13.43 16.94
C GLU A 24 12.43 11.94 17.04
N GLN A 25 11.79 11.53 18.13
CA GLN A 25 11.32 10.17 18.32
C GLN A 25 9.94 9.98 17.68
N VAL A 26 9.66 8.77 17.21
CA VAL A 26 8.31 8.37 16.80
C VAL A 26 7.41 8.39 18.03
N GLY A 27 6.20 8.93 17.90
CA GLY A 27 5.19 8.87 18.95
C GLY A 27 4.68 7.46 19.18
N ASP A 28 4.35 7.15 20.44
CA ASP A 28 4.08 5.78 20.89
C ASP A 28 2.76 5.20 20.36
N MET A 29 1.75 6.05 20.15
CA MET A 29 0.40 5.63 19.79
C MET A 29 -0.01 6.16 18.43
N MET A 30 -0.16 5.28 17.44
CA MET A 30 -0.70 5.63 16.12
C MET A 30 0.00 6.84 15.45
N PRO A 31 1.34 6.83 15.31
CA PRO A 31 2.09 7.98 14.81
C PRO A 31 1.65 8.43 13.41
N CYS A 32 1.64 9.73 13.16
CA CYS A 32 1.31 10.30 11.87
C CYS A 32 2.33 9.86 10.80
N GLY A 33 1.86 9.36 9.66
CA GLY A 33 2.73 8.98 8.54
C GLY A 33 3.52 10.12 7.92
N PHE A 34 3.18 11.39 8.21
CA PHE A 34 3.90 12.56 7.73
C PHE A 34 4.98 13.08 8.67
N CYS A 35 4.72 13.11 9.98
CA CYS A 35 5.62 13.73 10.96
C CYS A 35 6.11 12.78 12.05
N GLY A 36 5.59 11.54 12.11
CA GLY A 36 5.95 10.56 13.13
C GLY A 36 5.37 10.82 14.52
N ARG A 37 4.71 11.96 14.76
CA ARG A 37 4.15 12.32 16.07
C ARG A 37 2.77 11.71 16.31
N SER A 38 2.41 11.54 17.58
CA SER A 38 1.16 10.93 18.04
C SER A 38 0.27 11.93 18.78
N GLY A 39 -1.05 11.69 18.80
CA GLY A 39 -1.99 12.46 19.61
C GLY A 39 -2.28 13.89 19.13
N ILE A 40 -1.83 14.26 17.94
CA ILE A 40 -2.05 15.59 17.35
C ILE A 40 -3.34 15.56 16.51
N PRO A 41 -4.40 16.31 16.86
CA PRO A 41 -5.67 16.31 16.11
C PRO A 41 -5.52 16.70 14.65
N GLU A 42 -4.59 17.60 14.33
CA GLU A 42 -4.31 18.02 12.95
C GLU A 42 -3.71 16.88 12.11
N CYS A 43 -3.10 15.88 12.76
CA CYS A 43 -2.52 14.72 12.10
C CYS A 43 -3.53 13.61 11.78
N THR A 44 -4.78 13.75 12.21
CA THR A 44 -5.86 12.86 11.77
C THR A 44 -5.96 12.92 10.24
N ILE A 45 -6.12 11.75 9.64
CA ILE A 45 -6.20 11.59 8.18
C ILE A 45 -7.53 10.94 7.84
N THR A 46 -8.22 11.51 6.86
CA THR A 46 -9.45 10.92 6.31
C THR A 46 -9.16 10.37 4.93
N ILE A 47 -9.84 9.28 4.56
CA ILE A 47 -9.76 8.67 3.23
C ILE A 47 -11.16 8.49 2.66
N LYS A 48 -11.29 8.80 1.37
CA LYS A 48 -12.48 8.50 0.57
C LYS A 48 -12.08 7.48 -0.50
N VAL A 49 -12.64 6.28 -0.40
CA VAL A 49 -12.37 5.18 -1.33
C VAL A 49 -13.55 5.08 -2.31
N PRO A 50 -13.41 5.55 -3.56
CA PRO A 50 -14.47 5.39 -4.55
C PRO A 50 -14.58 3.94 -5.01
N VAL A 51 -15.79 3.51 -5.42
CA VAL A 51 -16.01 2.18 -6.02
C VAL A 51 -15.15 2.01 -7.27
N ASN A 52 -15.11 3.06 -8.10
CA ASN A 52 -14.28 3.14 -9.30
C ASN A 52 -13.43 4.40 -9.20
N GLY A 53 -12.13 4.24 -9.00
CA GLY A 53 -11.17 5.34 -9.03
C GLY A 53 -10.09 5.26 -7.98
N THR A 54 -9.24 6.28 -7.96
CA THR A 54 -8.13 6.39 -7.01
C THR A 54 -8.64 6.92 -5.67
N PRO A 55 -8.25 6.31 -4.53
CA PRO A 55 -8.54 6.87 -3.22
C PRO A 55 -8.00 8.29 -3.07
N THR A 56 -8.79 9.16 -2.44
CA THR A 56 -8.36 10.51 -2.05
C THR A 56 -8.27 10.60 -0.55
N TRP A 57 -7.36 11.43 -0.04
CA TRP A 57 -7.17 11.63 1.40
C TRP A 57 -7.02 13.10 1.74
N ASP A 58 -7.28 13.45 2.99
CA ASP A 58 -7.14 14.80 3.53
C ASP A 58 -6.58 14.77 4.96
N THR A 59 -5.71 15.72 5.30
CA THR A 59 -5.17 15.92 6.65
C THR A 59 -4.77 17.38 6.86
N LYS A 60 -4.72 17.83 8.12
CA LYS A 60 -4.26 19.17 8.50
C LYS A 60 -2.80 19.18 8.98
N CYS A 61 -2.09 18.06 8.90
CA CYS A 61 -0.71 17.97 9.33
C CYS A 61 0.16 18.99 8.56
N MET A 62 0.90 19.83 9.27
CA MET A 62 1.78 20.83 8.63
C MET A 62 2.90 20.22 7.77
N PHE A 63 3.25 18.95 8.02
CA PHE A 63 4.25 18.19 7.26
C PHE A 63 3.63 17.38 6.10
N GLN A 64 2.34 17.58 5.82
CA GLN A 64 1.68 16.88 4.73
C GLN A 64 2.35 17.18 3.40
N HIS A 65 2.40 16.18 2.54
CA HIS A 65 2.81 16.35 1.16
C HIS A 65 1.99 15.45 0.26
N LYS A 66 1.68 15.95 -0.95
CA LYS A 66 0.87 15.21 -1.91
C LYS A 66 1.66 14.02 -2.46
N PHE A 67 1.01 12.88 -2.57
CA PHE A 67 1.52 11.70 -3.26
C PHE A 67 0.40 11.01 -4.03
N LYS A 68 0.77 10.27 -5.07
CA LYS A 68 -0.18 9.47 -5.85
C LYS A 68 -0.37 8.12 -5.16
N TYR A 69 -1.60 7.84 -4.73
CA TYR A 69 -1.92 6.67 -3.91
C TYR A 69 -1.40 5.34 -4.49
N GLY A 70 -1.69 5.05 -5.78
CA GLY A 70 -1.27 3.80 -6.41
C GLY A 70 0.25 3.60 -6.49
N PHE A 71 1.02 4.68 -6.62
CA PHE A 71 2.49 4.59 -6.62
C PHE A 71 3.02 4.33 -5.21
N ALA A 72 2.46 4.98 -4.20
CA ALA A 72 2.83 4.75 -2.80
C ALA A 72 2.43 3.34 -2.31
N ASP A 73 1.29 2.82 -2.77
CA ASP A 73 0.82 1.46 -2.44
C ASP A 73 1.60 0.34 -3.14
N SER A 74 2.17 0.62 -4.32
CA SER A 74 3.02 -0.35 -5.00
C SER A 74 4.41 -0.43 -4.37
N GLY A 75 4.92 0.72 -3.91
CA GLY A 75 6.31 0.85 -3.49
C GLY A 75 7.28 0.70 -4.67
N SER A 76 8.57 0.97 -4.42
CA SER A 76 9.64 0.73 -5.39
C SER A 76 10.96 0.50 -4.67
N LYS A 77 12.00 0.04 -5.38
CA LYS A 77 13.35 -0.09 -4.79
C LYS A 77 13.86 1.24 -4.19
N ASN A 78 13.53 2.35 -4.83
CA ASN A 78 13.96 3.70 -4.38
C ASN A 78 13.05 4.28 -3.29
N GLN A 79 11.82 3.79 -3.19
CA GLN A 79 10.84 4.19 -2.18
C GLN A 79 10.13 2.93 -1.67
N PRO A 80 10.81 2.14 -0.82
CA PRO A 80 10.30 0.84 -0.41
C PRO A 80 9.13 0.97 0.56
N CYS A 81 9.04 2.08 1.31
CA CYS A 81 8.02 2.25 2.33
C CYS A 81 6.64 2.57 1.74
N ARG A 82 5.64 1.75 2.06
CA ARG A 82 4.25 1.90 1.58
C ARG A 82 3.32 2.39 2.69
N ASN A 83 3.81 3.32 3.51
CA ASN A 83 3.02 3.89 4.60
C ASN A 83 1.96 4.85 4.05
N ILE A 84 0.81 4.31 3.68
CA ILE A 84 -0.33 5.04 3.13
C ILE A 84 -1.51 4.99 4.11
N PRO A 85 -2.43 5.97 4.08
CA PRO A 85 -3.70 5.85 4.80
C PRO A 85 -4.51 4.70 4.19
N VAL A 86 -5.08 3.85 5.03
CA VAL A 86 -5.96 2.75 4.64
C VAL A 86 -7.24 2.81 5.46
N LYS A 87 -8.36 2.43 4.85
CA LYS A 87 -9.61 2.20 5.58
C LYS A 87 -9.51 0.90 6.37
N CYS A 88 -9.91 0.92 7.63
CA CYS A 88 -10.13 -0.32 8.39
C CYS A 88 -11.49 -0.93 8.03
N ASP A 89 -11.49 -2.11 7.41
CA ASP A 89 -12.73 -2.82 7.07
C ASP A 89 -13.48 -3.36 8.30
N LEU A 90 -12.83 -3.41 9.47
CA LEU A 90 -13.49 -3.76 10.73
C LEU A 90 -14.28 -2.59 11.32
N CYS A 91 -13.76 -1.36 11.24
CA CYS A 91 -14.50 -0.16 11.67
C CYS A 91 -15.60 0.24 10.67
N HIS A 92 -15.32 0.05 9.39
CA HIS A 92 -16.17 0.51 8.29
C HIS A 92 -16.44 -0.64 7.30
N PRO A 93 -17.21 -1.67 7.72
CA PRO A 93 -17.50 -2.82 6.89
C PRO A 93 -18.25 -2.41 5.63
N ALA A 94 -17.94 -3.07 4.52
CA ALA A 94 -18.74 -2.96 3.31
C ALA A 94 -20.06 -3.70 3.57
N LEU A 95 -21.17 -2.94 3.70
CA LEU A 95 -22.49 -3.55 3.84
C LEU A 95 -22.90 -4.17 2.49
N PRO A 96 -23.47 -5.39 2.50
CA PRO A 96 -24.07 -5.95 1.29
C PRO A 96 -25.24 -5.06 0.83
N PRO A 97 -25.55 -5.05 -0.48
CA PRO A 97 -26.74 -4.36 -0.96
C PRO A 97 -28.00 -4.94 -0.30
N GLU A 98 -28.90 -4.07 0.15
CA GLU A 98 -30.18 -4.45 0.74
C GLU A 98 -30.96 -5.39 -0.19
N PRO A 99 -31.49 -6.53 0.30
CA PRO A 99 -32.30 -7.44 -0.49
C PRO A 99 -33.46 -6.69 -1.17
N GLY A 100 -33.57 -6.82 -2.50
CA GLY A 100 -34.61 -6.17 -3.29
C GLY A 100 -34.26 -4.77 -3.85
N LYS A 101 -33.09 -4.20 -3.53
CA LYS A 101 -32.58 -2.98 -4.18
C LYS A 101 -31.46 -3.34 -5.15
N THR A 102 -31.79 -3.43 -6.44
CA THR A 102 -30.88 -3.92 -7.50
C THR A 102 -29.71 -2.99 -7.87
N SER A 103 -29.56 -1.79 -7.33
CA SER A 103 -28.50 -0.89 -7.79
C SER A 103 -28.12 0.31 -6.90
N GLN A 104 -28.17 0.21 -5.57
CA GLN A 104 -27.51 1.25 -4.79
C GLN A 104 -25.99 1.09 -4.91
N LYS A 105 -25.39 1.87 -5.82
CA LYS A 105 -23.94 2.04 -5.91
C LYS A 105 -23.44 2.40 -4.51
N PRO A 106 -22.48 1.64 -3.94
CA PRO A 106 -21.91 1.98 -2.65
C PRO A 106 -21.41 3.42 -2.70
N GLN A 107 -21.96 4.28 -1.84
CA GLN A 107 -21.50 5.66 -1.78
C GLN A 107 -20.09 5.68 -1.21
N ALA A 108 -19.20 6.44 -1.85
CA ALA A 108 -17.86 6.66 -1.36
C ALA A 108 -17.93 7.58 -0.13
N ILE A 109 -17.97 7.00 1.07
CA ILE A 109 -17.98 7.73 2.34
C ILE A 109 -16.54 8.08 2.72
N ALA A 110 -16.31 9.32 3.14
CA ALA A 110 -15.05 9.72 3.76
C ALA A 110 -15.02 9.21 5.20
N VAL A 111 -13.98 8.46 5.55
CA VAL A 111 -13.82 7.83 6.85
C VAL A 111 -12.46 8.16 7.44
N GLU A 112 -12.33 8.05 8.76
CA GLU A 112 -11.03 8.15 9.41
C GLU A 112 -10.15 6.98 8.94
N ALA A 113 -8.95 7.32 8.47
CA ALA A 113 -8.01 6.37 7.93
C ALA A 113 -6.91 6.06 8.93
N VAL A 114 -6.40 4.84 8.83
CA VAL A 114 -5.28 4.36 9.62
C VAL A 114 -4.06 4.29 8.72
N TRP A 115 -2.93 4.83 9.14
CA TRP A 115 -1.67 4.60 8.43
C TRP A 115 -1.34 3.10 8.40
N ARG A 116 -0.92 2.57 7.25
CA ARG A 116 -0.68 1.13 7.05
C ARG A 116 0.15 0.51 8.18
N TYR A 117 1.26 1.14 8.55
CA TYR A 117 2.15 0.62 9.59
C TYR A 117 1.54 0.67 11.00
N ASN A 118 0.50 1.47 11.19
CA ASN A 118 -0.25 1.56 12.43
C ASN A 118 -1.42 0.57 12.50
N MET A 119 -1.81 -0.06 11.38
CA MET A 119 -2.94 -0.99 11.34
C MET A 119 -2.83 -2.15 12.36
N PRO A 120 -1.66 -2.79 12.57
CA PRO A 120 -1.54 -3.82 13.61
C PRO A 120 -1.84 -3.28 15.01
N ASN A 121 -1.33 -2.09 15.34
CA ASN A 121 -1.60 -1.46 16.63
C ASN A 121 -3.07 -1.06 16.74
N HIS A 122 -3.67 -0.51 15.69
CA HIS A 122 -5.10 -0.20 15.63
C HIS A 122 -5.96 -1.43 15.93
N VAL A 123 -5.70 -2.56 15.27
CA VAL A 123 -6.42 -3.81 15.51
C VAL A 123 -6.23 -4.29 16.95
N VAL A 124 -5.01 -4.26 17.49
CA VAL A 124 -4.76 -4.65 18.90
C VAL A 124 -5.60 -3.79 19.87
N HIS A 125 -5.70 -2.48 19.65
CA HIS A 125 -6.38 -1.60 20.61
C HIS A 125 -7.90 -1.57 20.45
N LEU A 126 -8.40 -1.54 19.22
CA LEU A 126 -9.83 -1.32 18.92
C LEU A 126 -10.59 -2.59 18.54
N HIS A 127 -9.88 -3.64 18.13
CA HIS A 127 -10.46 -4.91 17.67
C HIS A 127 -9.88 -6.06 18.48
N LYS A 128 -10.19 -6.06 19.78
CA LYS A 128 -9.63 -6.98 20.79
C LYS A 128 -9.94 -8.45 20.52
N GLU A 129 -11.00 -8.69 19.76
CA GLU A 129 -11.49 -9.99 19.34
C GLU A 129 -10.59 -10.67 18.30
N TYR A 130 -9.69 -9.96 17.62
CA TYR A 130 -8.85 -10.53 16.57
C TYR A 130 -7.40 -10.78 17.00
N ILE A 131 -6.83 -11.85 16.42
CA ILE A 131 -5.42 -12.22 16.50
C ILE A 131 -4.59 -11.36 15.55
N VAL A 132 -3.46 -10.86 16.04
CA VAL A 132 -2.50 -10.10 15.26
C VAL A 132 -1.13 -10.79 15.38
N PRO A 133 -0.61 -11.39 14.29
CA PRO A 133 0.68 -12.07 14.28
C PRO A 133 1.80 -11.25 14.92
N GLY A 134 2.53 -11.88 15.84
CA GLY A 134 3.65 -11.26 16.57
C GLY A 134 3.23 -10.20 17.61
N ARG A 135 1.93 -10.00 17.88
CA ARG A 135 1.43 -9.02 18.87
C ARG A 135 0.37 -9.58 19.82
N ARG A 136 -0.50 -10.49 19.37
CA ARG A 136 -1.53 -11.15 20.19
C ARG A 136 -1.82 -12.55 19.66
N GLU A 137 -1.86 -13.55 20.54
CA GLU A 137 -2.05 -14.96 20.20
C GLU A 137 -3.46 -15.50 20.47
N GLY A 138 -4.33 -14.75 21.16
CA GLY A 138 -5.71 -15.15 21.46
C GLY A 138 -6.75 -14.36 20.65
N GLY A 139 -7.78 -15.04 20.13
CA GLY A 139 -8.91 -14.42 19.42
C GLY A 139 -9.29 -15.12 18.11
N VAL A 140 -10.10 -14.43 17.30
CA VAL A 140 -10.52 -14.85 15.97
C VAL A 140 -9.49 -14.42 14.93
N MET A 141 -9.37 -15.24 13.90
CA MET A 141 -8.57 -14.99 12.72
C MET A 141 -9.00 -13.70 11.99
N LEU A 142 -8.02 -12.87 11.61
CA LEU A 142 -8.31 -11.62 10.88
C LEU A 142 -8.90 -11.90 9.50
N PRO A 143 -9.88 -11.09 9.05
CA PRO A 143 -10.35 -11.17 7.68
C PRO A 143 -9.20 -10.96 6.68
N PRO A 144 -9.16 -11.72 5.57
CA PRO A 144 -8.06 -11.63 4.60
C PRO A 144 -7.83 -10.21 4.04
N ALA A 145 -8.89 -9.41 3.89
CA ALA A 145 -8.80 -8.02 3.44
C ALA A 145 -8.00 -7.14 4.42
N VAL A 146 -8.28 -7.27 5.72
CA VAL A 146 -7.59 -6.53 6.79
C VAL A 146 -6.14 -6.97 6.90
N TRP A 147 -5.89 -8.29 6.84
CA TRP A 147 -4.54 -8.85 6.81
C TRP A 147 -3.72 -8.31 5.64
N LYS A 148 -4.29 -8.32 4.43
CA LYS A 148 -3.65 -7.80 3.21
C LYS A 148 -3.32 -6.31 3.34
N ALA A 149 -4.19 -5.53 3.97
CA ALA A 149 -3.99 -4.10 4.15
C ALA A 149 -2.78 -3.77 5.06
N MET A 150 -2.48 -4.62 6.05
CA MET A 150 -1.37 -4.38 6.99
C MET A 150 -0.07 -5.13 6.68
N LYS A 151 -0.09 -6.11 5.76
CA LYS A 151 1.07 -6.93 5.44
C LYS A 151 2.21 -6.09 4.80
N LEU A 152 3.40 -6.22 5.38
CA LEU A 152 4.64 -5.70 4.81
C LEU A 152 5.13 -6.57 3.64
N THR A 153 5.67 -5.95 2.60
CA THR A 153 6.36 -6.66 1.51
C THR A 153 7.74 -7.14 1.94
N ASP A 154 8.25 -8.15 1.24
CA ASP A 154 9.64 -8.61 1.39
C ASP A 154 10.66 -7.48 1.16
N LEU A 155 10.34 -6.52 0.28
CA LEU A 155 11.18 -5.35 0.04
C LEU A 155 11.20 -4.43 1.27
N GLU A 156 10.05 -4.14 1.87
CA GLU A 156 9.99 -3.36 3.11
C GLU A 156 10.78 -4.06 4.22
N GLN A 157 10.50 -5.34 4.46
CA GLN A 157 11.13 -6.11 5.54
C GLN A 157 12.66 -6.19 5.38
N SER A 158 13.16 -6.41 4.15
CA SER A 158 14.61 -6.50 3.90
C SER A 158 15.32 -5.16 4.11
N VAL A 159 14.72 -4.05 3.69
CA VAL A 159 15.31 -2.70 3.85
C VAL A 159 15.44 -2.30 5.31
N VAL A 160 14.50 -2.69 6.16
CA VAL A 160 14.55 -2.42 7.61
C VAL A 160 15.04 -3.61 8.43
N ARG A 161 15.57 -4.67 7.79
CA ARG A 161 16.13 -5.86 8.45
C ARG A 161 15.16 -6.52 9.46
N ILE A 162 13.86 -6.50 9.16
CA ILE A 162 12.85 -7.22 9.96
C ILE A 162 12.91 -8.71 9.61
N LEU A 163 12.94 -9.56 10.63
CA LEU A 163 12.84 -11.01 10.46
C LEU A 163 11.48 -11.41 9.87
N LYS A 164 11.51 -12.21 8.80
CA LYS A 164 10.30 -12.63 8.07
C LYS A 164 9.31 -13.37 8.96
N ASP A 165 9.81 -14.16 9.89
CA ASP A 165 9.00 -15.05 10.74
C ASP A 165 8.01 -14.27 11.62
N ARG A 166 8.33 -13.00 11.92
CA ARG A 166 7.45 -12.13 12.72
C ARG A 166 6.11 -11.83 12.04
N TRP A 167 6.07 -11.86 10.71
CA TRP A 167 4.90 -11.52 9.90
C TRP A 167 4.35 -12.71 9.10
N GLN A 168 4.92 -13.89 9.29
CA GLN A 168 4.35 -15.11 8.77
C GLN A 168 3.11 -15.44 9.60
N SER A 169 1.96 -15.41 8.95
CA SER A 169 0.77 -15.97 9.54
C SER A 169 0.70 -17.45 9.21
N SER A 170 0.29 -18.27 10.18
CA SER A 170 0.03 -19.70 10.00
C SER A 170 -0.98 -19.99 8.87
N PHE A 171 -1.72 -19.00 8.36
CA PHE A 171 -2.55 -19.13 7.15
C PHE A 171 -1.79 -19.47 5.87
N ALA A 172 -0.53 -19.03 5.71
CA ALA A 172 0.19 -19.21 4.45
C ALA A 172 0.52 -20.70 4.20
N ALA A 173 0.67 -21.50 5.26
CA ALA A 173 0.88 -22.94 5.15
C ALA A 173 -0.41 -23.69 4.76
N ALA A 174 -1.58 -23.22 5.21
CA ALA A 174 -2.86 -23.86 4.89
C ALA A 174 -3.27 -23.65 3.42
N SER A 175 -3.00 -22.48 2.84
CA SER A 175 -3.33 -22.20 1.43
C SER A 175 -2.45 -22.96 0.42
N GLU A 176 -1.26 -23.41 0.79
CA GLU A 176 -0.40 -24.20 -0.10
C GLU A 176 -0.77 -25.70 -0.07
N LEU A 177 -1.35 -26.19 1.02
CA LEU A 177 -1.88 -27.55 1.11
C LEU A 177 -3.10 -27.79 0.20
N ASP A 178 -3.93 -26.77 -0.03
CA ASP A 178 -5.09 -26.88 -0.94
C ASP A 178 -4.70 -26.85 -2.43
N LYS A 179 -3.46 -26.46 -2.78
CA LYS A 179 -2.98 -26.49 -4.17
C LYS A 179 -2.33 -27.82 -4.55
N GLU A 180 -1.90 -28.62 -3.57
CA GLU A 180 -1.26 -29.92 -3.83
C GLU A 180 -2.27 -31.01 -4.21
N ASN A 181 -3.57 -30.78 -4.04
CA ASN A 181 -4.62 -31.76 -4.35
C ASN A 181 -5.40 -31.51 -5.66
N MET A 182 -4.97 -30.56 -6.50
CA MET A 182 -5.47 -30.45 -7.88
C MET A 182 -4.61 -31.33 -8.79
N GLN A 183 -5.02 -32.60 -8.87
CA GLN A 183 -4.48 -33.58 -9.82
C GLN A 183 -4.57 -33.03 -11.25
N ALA A 184 -3.41 -32.83 -11.86
CA ALA A 184 -3.27 -32.41 -13.25
C ALA A 184 -3.74 -33.53 -14.19
N SER A 185 -5.00 -33.48 -14.61
CA SER A 185 -5.46 -34.22 -15.79
C SER A 185 -5.01 -33.48 -17.05
N GLY A 186 -3.92 -33.96 -17.63
CA GLY A 186 -3.48 -33.53 -18.94
C GLY A 186 -4.41 -34.03 -20.06
N SER A 187 -4.57 -33.22 -21.09
CA SER A 187 -4.95 -33.72 -22.42
C SER A 187 -3.98 -33.14 -23.44
N ARG A 188 -3.15 -34.04 -23.96
CA ARG A 188 -2.22 -33.83 -25.07
C ARG A 188 -3.02 -33.60 -26.35
N GLY A 189 -2.65 -32.57 -27.10
CA GLY A 189 -3.02 -32.40 -28.51
C GLY A 189 -1.83 -31.84 -29.27
N ALA A 190 -1.14 -32.71 -30.02
CA ALA A 190 0.05 -32.35 -30.80
C ALA A 190 -0.31 -31.99 -32.25
N LYS A 191 0.26 -30.86 -32.71
CA LYS A 191 0.77 -30.49 -34.06
C LYS A 191 0.01 -30.92 -35.34
N ARG A 192 -0.16 -29.96 -36.26
CA ARG A 192 0.70 -29.79 -37.49
C ARG A 192 0.42 -28.45 -38.23
N PRO A 193 1.28 -28.02 -39.19
CA PRO A 193 1.59 -26.61 -39.46
C PRO A 193 1.22 -26.08 -40.87
N ALA A 194 1.49 -24.77 -41.03
CA ALA A 194 1.86 -23.98 -42.22
C ALA A 194 0.76 -23.47 -43.18
N LEU A 195 0.72 -22.14 -43.37
CA LEU A 195 0.94 -21.51 -44.67
C LEU A 195 1.37 -20.03 -44.51
N GLU A 196 2.39 -19.66 -45.28
CA GLU A 196 2.96 -18.32 -45.43
C GLU A 196 1.98 -17.32 -46.06
N SER A 197 2.14 -16.03 -45.75
CA SER A 197 1.97 -15.00 -46.77
C SER A 197 2.84 -13.78 -46.46
N SER A 198 3.68 -13.48 -47.44
CA SER A 198 4.71 -12.45 -47.51
C SER A 198 4.11 -11.05 -47.68
N GLY A 199 4.77 -10.02 -47.12
CA GLY A 199 4.37 -8.63 -47.35
C GLY A 199 5.36 -7.60 -46.82
N SER A 200 6.35 -7.28 -47.65
CA SER A 200 7.37 -6.22 -47.63
C SER A 200 7.22 -5.00 -46.68
N LEU A 201 8.32 -4.70 -45.97
CA LEU A 201 8.83 -3.35 -45.65
C LEU A 201 9.47 -2.71 -46.92
N PRO A 202 9.98 -1.46 -46.95
CA PRO A 202 10.08 -0.41 -45.90
C PRO A 202 9.65 1.00 -46.39
N SER A 203 9.61 2.00 -45.50
CA SER A 203 10.20 3.30 -45.88
C SER A 203 10.60 4.15 -44.68
N LYS A 204 11.82 4.65 -44.78
CA LYS A 204 12.51 5.58 -43.89
C LYS A 204 12.04 7.00 -44.20
N HIS A 205 11.83 7.84 -43.18
CA HIS A 205 12.24 9.24 -43.26
C HIS A 205 12.78 9.70 -41.91
N ALA A 206 14.08 9.99 -41.90
CA ALA A 206 14.67 11.01 -41.05
C ALA A 206 14.35 12.39 -41.69
N ARG A 207 14.26 13.48 -40.90
CA ARG A 207 15.34 14.47 -40.74
C ARG A 207 14.88 15.77 -40.02
N THR A 208 15.81 16.27 -39.21
CA THR A 208 16.19 17.70 -38.95
C THR A 208 15.34 18.62 -38.06
N SER A 209 15.93 18.88 -36.89
CA SER A 209 16.15 20.16 -36.19
C SER A 209 15.73 21.48 -36.84
N VAL A 210 15.18 22.36 -36.00
CA VAL A 210 15.52 23.81 -35.99
C VAL A 210 15.60 24.28 -34.54
N SER A 211 16.79 24.72 -34.13
CA SER A 211 17.00 25.58 -32.95
C SER A 211 16.45 26.98 -33.23
N ARG A 212 15.91 27.64 -32.20
CA ARG A 212 16.08 29.09 -32.08
C ARG A 212 16.31 29.47 -30.62
N LEU A 213 17.54 29.91 -30.37
CA LEU A 213 17.86 30.91 -29.35
C LEU A 213 16.97 32.13 -29.58
N GLN A 214 16.48 32.75 -28.51
CA GLN A 214 16.69 34.18 -28.34
C GLN A 214 16.62 34.62 -26.87
N THR A 215 17.77 35.14 -26.47
CA THR A 215 18.16 35.98 -25.35
C THR A 215 17.30 37.25 -25.20
N ALA A 216 17.05 37.69 -23.96
CA ALA A 216 17.27 39.05 -23.42
C ALA A 216 16.50 39.19 -22.08
N LEU A 217 17.13 39.32 -20.91
CA LEU A 217 17.80 40.50 -20.32
C LEU A 217 16.92 41.76 -20.30
N THR A 218 16.48 42.13 -19.10
CA THR A 218 16.39 43.48 -18.47
C THR A 218 15.28 43.43 -17.40
N SER A 219 15.28 44.11 -16.27
CA SER A 219 16.24 44.80 -15.39
C SER A 219 15.39 45.27 -14.20
N LEU A 220 16.00 45.35 -13.03
CA LEU A 220 15.75 46.33 -11.95
C LEU A 220 14.32 46.92 -11.78
N ASN A 221 13.68 46.58 -10.67
CA ASN A 221 13.38 47.52 -9.57
C ASN A 221 13.03 46.73 -8.29
#